data_AF-A0ABD0JKP3-F1
#
_entry.id   AF-A0ABD0JKP3-F1
#
_cell.length_a   1.000
_cell.length_b   1.000
_cell.length_c   1.000
_cell.angle_alpha   90.00
_cell.angle_beta   90.00
_cell.angle_gamma   90.00
#
_symmetry.space_group_name_H-M   'P 1'
#
loop_
_entity.id
_entity.type
_entity.pdbx_description
1 polymer ?
#
loop_
_entity_poly.entity_id
_entity_poly.type
_entity_poly.pdbx_seq_one_letter_code
_entity_poly.pdbx_strand_id
1 'polypeptide(L)'
;MQKLAQETTARWVVHETLITLLFVIFAMFVSSGHENTTRVYYSNKYIQNLMLGDASITSHADHVFIQTTSHADHVFIQTTSHADHVFIQTTSHADHVFIQITKREEILNFTRTSLLVTIGASKTLKTTQSMDHIMLGPARIRQTRDKPDTDRCPEIVTKRWPDLLPKTGVCLPSHSWFDFDTTTYNFNWSKPLKGNQQPSRGTGLTARYKAPEAWMHHTAAELNGVPLWGYWGLYEGGGYEMTLPTDISTSRGMLAELESQQWVDELTRGVFLDMNLYNPAGDLISFVTLMFELTQRGEVKTTIHCVTSKMDNLDKSPRSITLNVCMVGFIGLTLLNLFVELRNVVDQGLAEYITSPWNWLQVCVVITCVTGITFQVNRIVLMSLAKKALTNSHFITHTGMAKLQQMDIFYRAFRSINIAMVVLSLFRVIRFTPYFQVMAMTFHVAFYELANYSFVIFLILLTFTSFAHLQ
;
A
#
# COMPACT_ATOMS: atom_id res chain seq x y z
N MET A 1 31.76 -39.54 36.27
CA MET A 1 30.42 -39.24 35.75
C MET A 1 30.20 -37.73 35.53
N GLN A 2 30.33 -36.85 36.53
CA GLN A 2 30.13 -35.40 36.35
C GLN A 2 30.89 -34.76 35.17
N LYS A 3 32.20 -35.03 34.98
CA LYS A 3 32.95 -34.55 33.80
C LYS A 3 32.33 -35.00 32.46
N LEU A 4 31.86 -36.25 32.39
CA LEU A 4 31.24 -36.79 31.18
C LEU A 4 29.91 -36.09 30.87
N ALA A 5 29.09 -35.85 31.89
CA ALA A 5 27.84 -35.10 31.78
C ALA A 5 28.10 -33.66 31.30
N GLN A 6 29.10 -33.00 31.88
CA GLN A 6 29.52 -31.63 31.54
C GLN A 6 30.04 -31.53 30.09
N GLU A 7 30.79 -32.53 29.62
CA GLU A 7 31.21 -32.64 28.21
C GLU A 7 30.02 -32.86 27.27
N THR A 8 29.05 -33.71 27.63
CA THR A 8 27.85 -33.92 26.81
C THR A 8 26.98 -32.67 26.70
N THR A 9 26.77 -31.94 27.79
CA THR A 9 26.03 -30.66 27.77
C THR A 9 26.78 -29.59 26.97
N ALA A 10 28.11 -29.49 27.13
CA ALA A 10 28.90 -28.53 26.36
C ALA A 10 28.84 -28.79 24.85
N ARG A 11 28.95 -30.06 24.42
CA ARG A 11 28.81 -30.45 23.01
C ARG A 11 27.41 -30.11 22.46
N TRP A 12 26.37 -30.37 23.24
CA TRP A 12 24.99 -30.03 22.86
C TRP A 12 24.79 -28.51 22.70
N VAL A 13 25.27 -27.69 23.64
CA VAL A 13 25.20 -26.22 23.56
C VAL A 13 25.96 -25.69 22.35
N VAL A 14 27.15 -26.21 22.05
CA VAL A 14 27.94 -25.81 20.86
C VAL A 14 27.18 -26.15 19.57
N HIS A 15 26.52 -27.31 19.50
CA HIS A 15 25.73 -27.72 18.33
C HIS A 15 24.46 -26.87 18.16
N GLU A 16 23.71 -26.60 19.24
CA GLU A 16 22.56 -25.69 19.27
C GLU A 16 22.97 -24.27 18.82
N THR A 17 24.11 -23.79 19.30
CA THR A 17 24.69 -22.49 18.94
C THR A 17 25.05 -22.42 17.46
N LEU A 18 25.73 -23.43 16.93
CA LEU A 18 26.14 -23.49 15.51
C LEU A 18 24.90 -23.46 14.59
N ILE A 19 23.89 -24.28 14.88
CA ILE A 19 22.63 -24.31 14.11
C ILE A 19 21.93 -22.96 14.16
N THR A 20 21.81 -22.35 15.35
CA THR A 20 21.14 -21.05 15.52
C THR A 20 21.86 -19.94 14.75
N LEU A 21 23.20 -19.89 14.82
CA LEU A 21 24.01 -18.91 14.09
C LEU A 21 23.91 -19.11 12.57
N LEU A 22 24.00 -20.35 12.08
CA LEU A 22 23.80 -20.65 10.65
C LEU A 22 22.40 -20.23 10.21
N PHE A 23 21.37 -20.57 10.97
CA PHE A 23 19.98 -20.20 10.67
C PHE A 23 19.78 -18.68 10.58
N VAL A 24 20.34 -17.91 11.52
CA VAL A 24 20.33 -16.44 11.50
C VAL A 24 21.04 -15.90 10.26
N ILE A 25 22.21 -16.44 9.91
CA ILE A 25 22.97 -16.04 8.71
C ILE A 25 22.15 -16.29 7.43
N PHE A 26 21.56 -17.48 7.28
CA PHE A 26 20.72 -17.82 6.12
C PHE A 26 19.46 -16.92 6.05
N ALA A 27 18.79 -16.65 7.18
CA ALA A 27 17.65 -15.74 7.25
C ALA A 27 18.03 -14.30 6.82
N MET A 28 19.20 -13.81 7.24
CA MET A 28 19.74 -12.51 6.84
C MET A 28 20.06 -12.45 5.34
N PHE A 29 20.65 -13.50 4.75
CA PHE A 29 20.92 -13.56 3.31
C PHE A 29 19.64 -13.57 2.47
N VAL A 30 18.65 -14.39 2.82
CA VAL A 30 17.35 -14.42 2.13
C VAL A 30 16.67 -13.05 2.20
N SER A 31 16.77 -12.38 3.35
CA SER A 31 16.10 -11.09 3.60
C SER A 31 16.76 -9.88 2.95
N SER A 32 18.09 -9.84 2.91
CA SER A 32 18.88 -8.76 2.29
C SER A 32 19.04 -8.91 0.78
N GLY A 33 18.88 -10.13 0.27
CA GLY A 33 19.25 -10.47 -1.09
C GLY A 33 18.20 -10.14 -2.15
N HIS A 34 16.95 -10.52 -1.89
CA HIS A 34 15.92 -10.66 -2.92
C HIS A 34 15.43 -9.31 -3.51
N GLU A 35 15.62 -8.22 -2.76
CA GLU A 35 15.34 -6.86 -3.21
C GLU A 35 16.63 -6.02 -3.10
N ASN A 36 17.02 -5.34 -4.18
CA ASN A 36 18.02 -4.27 -4.08
C ASN A 36 17.36 -3.06 -3.42
N THR A 37 17.29 -3.08 -2.08
CA THR A 37 16.56 -2.10 -1.24
C THR A 37 16.85 -0.66 -1.61
N THR A 38 18.11 -0.33 -1.91
CA THR A 38 18.54 1.00 -2.38
C THR A 38 17.85 1.41 -3.70
N ARG A 39 17.84 0.52 -4.71
CA ARG A 39 17.18 0.82 -6.01
C ARG A 39 15.65 0.89 -5.86
N VAL A 40 15.07 0.00 -5.06
CA VAL A 40 13.63 0.01 -4.73
C VAL A 40 13.23 1.32 -4.03
N TYR A 41 14.04 1.77 -3.07
CA TYR A 41 13.84 3.02 -2.35
C TYR A 41 13.91 4.24 -3.27
N TYR A 42 14.99 4.39 -4.06
CA TYR A 42 15.11 5.51 -4.99
C TYR A 42 14.05 5.47 -6.10
N SER A 43 13.63 4.29 -6.57
CA SER A 43 12.51 4.14 -7.51
C SER A 43 11.20 4.64 -6.90
N ASN A 44 10.88 4.24 -5.66
CA ASN A 44 9.71 4.75 -4.94
C ASN A 44 9.77 6.27 -4.74
N LYS A 45 10.90 6.82 -4.25
CA LYS A 45 11.05 8.27 -4.01
C LYS A 45 10.95 9.06 -5.32
N TYR A 46 11.54 8.57 -6.41
CA TYR A 46 11.43 9.19 -7.73
C TYR A 46 9.98 9.24 -8.21
N ILE A 47 9.24 8.13 -8.15
CA ILE A 47 7.82 8.08 -8.53
C ILE A 47 6.98 9.03 -7.66
N GLN A 48 7.20 9.06 -6.35
CA GLN A 48 6.47 9.97 -5.45
C GLN A 48 6.75 11.44 -5.78
N ASN A 49 8.00 11.81 -6.02
CA ASN A 49 8.38 13.17 -6.41
C ASN A 49 7.80 13.54 -7.78
N LEU A 50 7.82 12.64 -8.77
CA LEU A 50 7.24 12.86 -10.11
C LEU A 50 5.71 13.06 -10.08
N MET A 51 5.01 12.43 -9.14
CA MET A 51 3.55 12.48 -9.04
C MET A 51 3.01 13.58 -8.12
N LEU A 52 3.83 14.13 -7.20
CA LEU A 52 3.43 15.20 -6.25
C LEU A 52 4.18 16.52 -6.44
N GLY A 53 5.35 16.49 -7.08
CA GLY A 53 6.22 17.65 -7.29
C GLY A 53 6.07 18.28 -8.67
N ASP A 54 5.96 17.46 -9.74
CA ASP A 54 5.82 17.93 -11.12
C ASP A 54 4.35 18.08 -11.54
N ALA A 55 3.56 18.90 -10.82
CA ALA A 55 2.25 19.30 -11.34
C ALA A 55 2.33 20.63 -12.10
N SER A 56 2.44 20.50 -13.43
CA SER A 56 2.08 21.58 -14.34
C SER A 56 0.56 21.74 -14.32
N ILE A 57 0.07 22.76 -13.63
CA ILE A 57 -1.31 23.23 -13.75
C ILE A 57 -1.38 24.11 -15.03
N THR A 58 -2.56 24.19 -15.67
CA THR A 58 -2.84 25.09 -16.80
C THR A 58 -4.33 25.44 -16.88
N SER A 59 -4.70 26.70 -16.54
CA SER A 59 -5.62 27.60 -17.26
C SER A 59 -6.26 28.70 -16.38
N HIS A 60 -5.68 29.90 -16.41
CA HIS A 60 -6.11 31.21 -15.89
C HIS A 60 -6.37 31.31 -14.36
N ALA A 61 -5.78 32.25 -13.59
CA ALA A 61 -4.62 33.15 -13.71
C ALA A 61 -4.17 33.47 -12.25
N ASP A 62 -3.05 34.11 -11.90
CA ASP A 62 -2.01 34.85 -12.63
C ASP A 62 -0.62 34.65 -11.93
N HIS A 63 0.43 35.39 -12.32
CA HIS A 63 1.83 35.19 -11.89
C HIS A 63 2.12 35.16 -10.36
N VAL A 64 2.59 34.01 -9.87
CA VAL A 64 3.41 33.89 -8.65
C VAL A 64 4.79 33.36 -9.03
N PHE A 65 5.84 34.16 -8.81
CA PHE A 65 7.22 33.81 -9.16
C PHE A 65 8.08 33.69 -7.89
N ILE A 66 8.53 32.47 -7.58
CA ILE A 66 9.39 32.20 -6.41
C ILE A 66 10.74 31.70 -6.92
N GLN A 67 11.73 32.59 -6.95
CA GLN A 67 13.11 32.25 -7.30
C GLN A 67 13.98 32.18 -6.03
N THR A 68 14.20 30.97 -5.54
CA THR A 68 15.15 30.71 -4.44
C THR A 68 16.57 30.64 -5.01
N THR A 69 17.37 31.70 -4.81
CA THR A 69 18.76 31.79 -5.29
C THR A 69 19.79 31.14 -4.34
N SER A 70 19.34 30.53 -3.26
CA SER A 70 20.14 29.79 -2.27
C SER A 70 19.35 28.57 -1.74
N HIS A 71 19.96 27.80 -0.82
CA HIS A 71 19.34 26.61 -0.22
C HIS A 71 17.97 26.92 0.41
N ALA A 72 16.94 26.21 -0.05
CA ALA A 72 15.59 26.22 0.51
C ALA A 72 15.17 24.78 0.82
N ASP A 73 15.21 24.41 2.10
CA ASP A 73 14.98 23.02 2.53
C ASP A 73 13.53 22.58 2.27
N HIS A 74 12.56 23.50 2.44
CA HIS A 74 11.15 23.27 2.20
C HIS A 74 10.49 24.47 1.52
N VAL A 75 9.74 24.22 0.44
CA VAL A 75 8.89 25.22 -0.23
C VAL A 75 7.45 24.73 -0.19
N PHE A 76 6.65 25.33 0.70
CA PHE A 76 5.22 25.04 0.82
C PHE A 76 4.41 26.04 -0.03
N ILE A 77 3.64 25.53 -0.99
CA ILE A 77 2.71 26.33 -1.79
C ILE A 77 1.30 25.82 -1.51
N GLN A 78 0.49 26.64 -0.85
CA GLN A 78 -0.91 26.35 -0.54
C GLN A 78 -1.82 27.20 -1.42
N THR A 79 -2.45 26.58 -2.42
CA THR A 79 -3.42 27.22 -3.31
C THR A 79 -4.83 27.02 -2.78
N THR A 80 -5.48 28.08 -2.30
CA THR A 80 -6.86 28.05 -1.75
C THR A 80 -7.95 28.28 -2.79
N SER A 81 -7.56 28.66 -4.01
CA SER A 81 -8.38 28.77 -5.22
C SER A 81 -7.53 28.44 -6.45
N HIS A 82 -8.16 28.45 -7.64
CA HIS A 82 -7.50 28.20 -8.93
C HIS A 82 -6.13 28.90 -9.03
N ALA A 83 -5.10 28.13 -9.37
CA ALA A 83 -3.76 28.61 -9.66
C ALA A 83 -3.38 28.11 -11.05
N ASP A 84 -2.70 28.94 -11.84
CA ASP A 84 -2.61 28.75 -13.29
C ASP A 84 -1.30 28.07 -13.72
N HIS A 85 -0.17 28.75 -13.53
CA HIS A 85 1.17 28.21 -13.79
C HIS A 85 2.03 28.33 -12.53
N VAL A 86 2.39 27.20 -11.94
CA VAL A 86 3.38 27.12 -10.86
C VAL A 86 4.71 26.65 -11.46
N PHE A 87 5.64 27.58 -11.67
CA PHE A 87 6.97 27.26 -12.22
C PHE A 87 8.01 27.30 -11.12
N ILE A 88 8.46 26.13 -10.68
CA ILE A 88 9.50 25.96 -9.65
C ILE A 88 10.81 25.60 -10.36
N GLN A 89 11.70 26.57 -10.54
CA GLN A 89 13.04 26.33 -11.07
C GLN A 89 14.08 26.37 -9.95
N THR A 90 14.43 25.20 -9.43
CA THR A 90 15.43 25.04 -8.38
C THR A 90 16.79 24.81 -9.03
N THR A 91 17.66 25.81 -9.00
CA THR A 91 18.94 25.83 -9.74
C THR A 91 20.07 25.03 -9.08
N SER A 92 19.89 24.60 -7.82
CA SER A 92 20.80 23.68 -7.13
C SER A 92 20.05 22.44 -6.63
N HIS A 93 19.24 22.57 -5.58
CA HIS A 93 18.46 21.48 -4.99
C HIS A 93 17.15 22.01 -4.37
N ALA A 94 16.07 21.27 -4.55
CA ALA A 94 14.93 21.24 -3.63
C ALA A 94 14.59 19.78 -3.34
N ASP A 95 14.41 19.43 -2.07
CA ASP A 95 14.25 18.04 -1.68
C ASP A 95 12.82 17.53 -1.86
N HIS A 96 11.83 18.42 -1.69
CA HIS A 96 10.40 18.10 -1.73
C HIS A 96 9.54 19.28 -2.22
N VAL A 97 8.68 19.01 -3.21
CA VAL A 97 7.55 19.85 -3.63
C VAL A 97 6.28 19.03 -3.43
N PHE A 98 5.24 19.62 -2.85
CA PHE A 98 3.97 18.96 -2.58
C PHE A 98 2.80 19.80 -3.12
N ILE A 99 2.01 19.22 -4.00
CA ILE A 99 0.79 19.85 -4.52
C ILE A 99 -0.42 19.10 -3.95
N GLN A 100 -1.14 19.77 -3.06
CA GLN A 100 -2.30 19.23 -2.37
C GLN A 100 -3.59 19.74 -3.03
N ILE A 101 -4.35 18.83 -3.63
CA ILE A 101 -5.72 19.11 -4.05
C ILE A 101 -6.59 19.28 -2.81
N THR A 102 -7.38 20.35 -2.74
CA THR A 102 -8.25 20.62 -1.59
C THR A 102 -9.74 20.52 -1.92
N LYS A 103 -10.12 20.63 -3.20
CA LYS A 103 -11.51 20.61 -3.67
C LYS A 103 -11.78 19.48 -4.66
N ARG A 104 -13.00 18.95 -4.63
CA ARG A 104 -13.45 17.85 -5.52
C ARG A 104 -13.35 18.17 -7.01
N GLU A 105 -13.63 19.42 -7.38
CA GLU A 105 -13.68 19.90 -8.77
C GLU A 105 -12.29 19.92 -9.42
N GLU A 106 -11.25 20.11 -8.61
CA GLU A 106 -9.85 20.11 -9.05
C GLU A 106 -9.32 18.71 -9.37
N ILE A 107 -9.96 17.63 -8.86
CA ILE A 107 -9.47 16.25 -9.03
C ILE A 107 -9.42 15.87 -10.51
N LEU A 108 -10.54 15.98 -11.24
CA LEU A 108 -10.57 15.60 -12.66
C LEU A 108 -9.70 16.55 -13.49
N ASN A 109 -9.72 17.85 -13.22
CA ASN A 109 -8.86 18.81 -13.91
C ASN A 109 -7.36 18.51 -13.74
N PHE A 110 -6.91 18.19 -12.51
CA PHE A 110 -5.53 17.75 -12.23
C PHE A 110 -5.17 16.47 -12.98
N THR A 111 -6.05 15.46 -12.98
CA THR A 111 -5.78 14.23 -13.75
C THR A 111 -5.63 14.50 -15.25
N ARG A 112 -6.42 15.45 -15.78
CA ARG A 112 -6.50 15.82 -17.20
C ARG A 112 -5.33 16.70 -17.69
N THR A 113 -4.84 17.59 -16.83
CA THR A 113 -3.81 18.60 -17.16
C THR A 113 -2.41 18.14 -16.77
N SER A 114 -2.16 17.87 -15.49
CA SER A 114 -0.86 17.47 -14.98
C SER A 114 -0.58 15.98 -15.24
N LEU A 115 -1.45 15.10 -14.74
CA LEU A 115 -1.13 13.69 -14.59
C LEU A 115 -1.07 12.93 -15.93
N LEU A 116 -1.99 13.22 -16.86
CA LEU A 116 -1.93 12.70 -18.22
C LEU A 116 -0.66 13.14 -18.99
N VAL A 117 -0.10 14.31 -18.69
CA VAL A 117 1.15 14.78 -19.31
C VAL A 117 2.34 14.03 -18.73
N THR A 118 2.42 13.88 -17.40
CA THR A 118 3.45 13.08 -16.71
C THR A 118 3.45 11.62 -17.19
N ILE A 119 2.27 10.99 -17.30
CA ILE A 119 2.12 9.63 -17.85
C ILE A 119 2.48 9.59 -19.34
N GLY A 120 2.11 10.62 -20.10
CA GLY A 120 2.33 10.71 -21.54
C GLY A 120 3.80 10.87 -21.95
N ALA A 121 4.57 11.67 -21.21
CA ALA A 121 5.97 11.99 -21.49
C ALA A 121 6.89 10.76 -21.45
N SER A 122 6.53 9.74 -20.65
CA SER A 122 7.22 8.43 -20.57
C SER A 122 7.40 7.76 -21.94
N LYS A 123 6.49 7.98 -22.90
CA LYS A 123 6.54 7.36 -24.24
C LYS A 123 7.72 7.81 -25.13
N THR A 124 8.40 8.90 -24.78
CA THR A 124 9.34 9.59 -25.69
C THR A 124 10.83 9.32 -25.43
N LEU A 125 11.18 8.62 -24.34
CA LEU A 125 12.57 8.42 -23.91
C LEU A 125 13.16 7.10 -24.44
N LYS A 126 14.11 7.20 -25.38
CA LYS A 126 14.85 6.08 -25.99
C LYS A 126 16.17 5.74 -25.27
N THR A 127 16.45 6.35 -24.12
CA THR A 127 17.77 6.35 -23.49
C THR A 127 17.95 5.25 -22.44
N THR A 128 18.69 4.20 -22.79
CA THR A 128 18.95 2.99 -22.00
C THR A 128 19.89 3.18 -20.79
N GLN A 129 19.92 4.36 -20.17
CA GLN A 129 20.84 4.70 -19.06
C GLN A 129 20.23 5.52 -17.91
N SER A 130 18.92 5.79 -17.92
CA SER A 130 18.24 6.54 -16.87
C SER A 130 17.46 5.64 -15.89
N MET A 131 16.99 6.23 -14.79
CA MET A 131 16.03 5.66 -13.84
C MET A 131 14.59 5.59 -14.40
N ASP A 132 14.41 5.84 -15.70
CA ASP A 132 13.11 5.98 -16.38
C ASP A 132 12.20 4.75 -16.19
N HIS A 133 10.93 5.05 -16.01
CA HIS A 133 9.85 4.05 -15.91
C HIS A 133 9.00 4.06 -17.17
N ILE A 134 8.71 2.88 -17.69
CA ILE A 134 7.81 2.61 -18.81
C ILE A 134 6.45 2.18 -18.23
N MET A 135 5.37 2.72 -18.76
CA MET A 135 4.01 2.33 -18.35
C MET A 135 3.66 0.90 -18.81
N LEU A 136 3.22 0.05 -17.89
CA LEU A 136 2.72 -1.30 -18.17
C LEU A 136 1.19 -1.30 -18.28
N GLY A 137 0.70 -1.24 -19.52
CA GLY A 137 -0.72 -1.06 -19.81
C GLY A 137 -1.18 0.39 -19.68
N PRO A 138 -2.47 0.67 -19.84
CA PRO A 138 -3.06 1.99 -19.59
C PRO A 138 -3.14 2.33 -18.10
N ALA A 139 -3.55 3.56 -17.78
CA ALA A 139 -4.01 3.91 -16.44
C ALA A 139 -5.50 3.54 -16.29
N ARG A 140 -5.95 3.40 -15.05
CA ARG A 140 -7.37 3.25 -14.70
C ARG A 140 -7.75 4.26 -13.64
N ILE A 141 -8.83 5.00 -13.86
CA ILE A 141 -9.50 5.77 -12.82
C ILE A 141 -10.65 4.94 -12.24
N ARG A 142 -10.80 4.93 -10.91
CA ARG A 142 -11.85 4.20 -10.19
C ARG A 142 -12.43 5.10 -9.10
N GLN A 143 -13.71 4.93 -8.79
CA GLN A 143 -14.46 5.74 -7.83
C GLN A 143 -15.28 4.86 -6.89
N THR A 144 -15.34 5.28 -5.64
CA THR A 144 -16.20 4.74 -4.59
C THR A 144 -17.14 5.83 -4.08
N ARG A 145 -18.40 5.46 -3.87
CA ARG A 145 -19.50 6.35 -3.46
C ARG A 145 -20.27 5.68 -2.33
N ASP A 146 -20.80 6.48 -1.41
CA ASP A 146 -21.76 6.01 -0.41
C ASP A 146 -23.19 6.18 -0.93
N LYS A 147 -24.12 5.36 -0.43
CA LYS A 147 -25.55 5.50 -0.73
C LYS A 147 -26.08 6.85 -0.23
N PRO A 148 -26.95 7.55 -1.00
CA PRO A 148 -27.57 8.79 -0.53
C PRO A 148 -28.43 8.55 0.71
N ASP A 149 -28.18 9.33 1.75
CA ASP A 149 -28.81 9.13 3.05
C ASP A 149 -30.09 9.97 3.15
N THR A 150 -31.22 9.31 2.92
CA THR A 150 -32.55 9.92 2.97
C THR A 150 -33.27 9.69 4.30
N ASP A 151 -32.83 8.70 5.09
CA ASP A 151 -33.50 8.29 6.33
C ASP A 151 -32.71 8.64 7.61
N ARG A 152 -31.37 8.84 7.56
CA ARG A 152 -30.55 9.20 8.74
C ARG A 152 -30.22 10.70 8.85
N CYS A 153 -30.91 11.58 8.11
CA CYS A 153 -30.87 13.01 8.43
C CYS A 153 -31.24 13.22 9.91
N PRO A 154 -30.40 13.87 10.74
CA PRO A 154 -30.65 13.95 12.18
C PRO A 154 -32.02 14.57 12.49
N GLU A 155 -32.87 13.83 13.19
CA GLU A 155 -34.29 14.19 13.40
C GLU A 155 -34.47 15.56 14.09
N ILE A 156 -33.46 15.97 14.89
CA ILE A 156 -33.38 17.29 15.51
C ILE A 156 -33.27 18.39 14.44
N VAL A 157 -32.46 18.19 13.40
CA VAL A 157 -32.27 19.17 12.31
C VAL A 157 -33.52 19.25 11.46
N THR A 158 -34.09 18.09 11.06
CA THR A 158 -35.31 18.06 10.22
C THR A 158 -36.52 18.68 10.93
N LYS A 159 -36.67 18.50 12.25
CA LYS A 159 -37.77 19.10 13.03
C LYS A 159 -37.55 20.56 13.42
N ARG A 160 -36.30 21.00 13.68
CA ARG A 160 -36.03 22.30 14.30
C ARG A 160 -35.48 23.35 13.33
N TRP A 161 -34.81 22.94 12.27
CA TRP A 161 -34.20 23.83 11.26
C TRP A 161 -34.34 23.24 9.85
N PRO A 162 -35.57 23.02 9.33
CA PRO A 162 -35.78 22.50 7.98
C PRO A 162 -35.13 23.37 6.91
N ASP A 163 -35.03 24.69 7.12
CA ASP A 163 -34.41 25.65 6.20
C ASP A 163 -32.89 25.50 6.06
N LEU A 164 -32.22 24.79 6.98
CA LEU A 164 -30.79 24.48 6.90
C LEU A 164 -30.48 23.23 6.07
N LEU A 165 -31.49 22.45 5.70
CA LEU A 165 -31.30 21.28 4.84
C LEU A 165 -31.06 21.70 3.38
N PRO A 166 -30.26 20.95 2.61
CA PRO A 166 -30.18 21.13 1.17
C PRO A 166 -31.58 21.09 0.54
N LYS A 167 -31.85 21.97 -0.43
CA LYS A 167 -33.13 21.98 -1.18
C LYS A 167 -33.43 20.66 -1.91
N THR A 168 -32.41 19.82 -2.08
CA THR A 168 -32.50 18.45 -2.62
C THR A 168 -33.07 17.43 -1.63
N GLY A 169 -33.11 17.74 -0.33
CA GLY A 169 -33.62 16.87 0.74
C GLY A 169 -32.74 15.66 1.07
N VAL A 170 -31.50 15.60 0.56
CA VAL A 170 -30.57 14.47 0.75
C VAL A 170 -29.49 14.85 1.77
N CYS A 171 -29.26 14.00 2.77
CA CYS A 171 -28.11 14.13 3.65
C CYS A 171 -26.92 13.32 3.10
N LEU A 172 -25.70 13.83 3.34
CA LEU A 172 -24.47 13.16 2.94
C LEU A 172 -23.98 12.30 4.12
N PRO A 173 -23.92 10.96 4.00
CA PRO A 173 -23.46 10.08 5.08
C PRO A 173 -21.94 10.21 5.28
N SER A 174 -21.47 9.91 6.48
CA SER A 174 -20.04 9.74 6.76
C SER A 174 -19.53 8.46 6.11
N HIS A 175 -18.29 8.50 5.59
CA HIS A 175 -17.64 7.32 5.01
C HIS A 175 -17.79 6.10 5.91
N SER A 176 -18.38 5.04 5.38
CA SER A 176 -18.77 3.86 6.15
C SER A 176 -18.63 2.61 5.28
N TRP A 177 -17.85 1.64 5.76
CA TRP A 177 -17.57 0.38 5.06
C TRP A 177 -18.84 -0.41 4.67
N PHE A 178 -19.96 -0.18 5.35
CA PHE A 178 -21.22 -0.90 5.13
C PHE A 178 -22.19 -0.13 4.21
N ASP A 179 -21.93 1.14 3.90
CA ASP A 179 -22.88 2.03 3.23
C ASP A 179 -22.54 2.33 1.75
N PHE A 180 -21.57 1.63 1.16
CA PHE A 180 -21.20 1.78 -0.26
C PHE A 180 -22.36 1.63 -1.24
N ASP A 181 -22.42 2.47 -2.27
CA ASP A 181 -23.41 2.40 -3.34
C ASP A 181 -22.99 1.42 -4.44
N THR A 182 -23.71 0.30 -4.52
CA THR A 182 -23.50 -0.79 -5.47
C THR A 182 -24.46 -0.74 -6.66
N THR A 183 -25.17 0.37 -6.88
CA THR A 183 -26.20 0.47 -7.94
C THR A 183 -25.63 0.92 -9.28
N THR A 184 -26.14 0.36 -10.38
CA THR A 184 -25.76 0.80 -11.73
C THR A 184 -26.52 2.06 -12.12
N TYR A 185 -25.81 3.04 -12.68
CA TYR A 185 -26.36 4.31 -13.13
C TYR A 185 -26.17 4.52 -14.64
N ASN A 186 -26.96 5.45 -15.18
CA ASN A 186 -26.69 6.12 -16.45
C ASN A 186 -25.87 7.40 -16.18
N PHE A 187 -25.55 8.13 -17.26
CA PHE A 187 -24.92 9.46 -17.21
C PHE A 187 -25.54 10.39 -16.16
N ASN A 188 -24.68 11.22 -15.54
CA ASN A 188 -25.05 12.18 -14.48
C ASN A 188 -25.80 11.52 -13.31
N TRP A 189 -25.31 10.33 -12.88
CA TRP A 189 -25.85 9.54 -11.76
C TRP A 189 -27.37 9.28 -11.82
N SER A 190 -27.94 9.24 -13.04
CA SER A 190 -29.37 9.02 -13.23
C SER A 190 -29.71 7.52 -13.15
N LYS A 191 -30.79 7.17 -12.43
CA LYS A 191 -31.19 5.77 -12.27
C LYS A 191 -31.65 5.17 -13.62
N PRO A 192 -31.33 3.90 -13.91
CA PRO A 192 -31.77 3.25 -15.13
C PRO A 192 -33.30 3.20 -15.22
N LEU A 193 -33.83 3.45 -16.41
CA LEU A 193 -35.27 3.41 -16.67
C LEU A 193 -35.81 1.99 -16.41
N LYS A 194 -36.84 1.87 -15.57
CA LYS A 194 -37.49 0.58 -15.30
C LYS A 194 -38.38 0.18 -16.48
N GLY A 195 -37.90 -0.73 -17.33
CA GLY A 195 -38.70 -1.37 -18.38
C GLY A 195 -37.86 -1.84 -19.57
N ASN A 196 -38.48 -2.58 -20.51
CA ASN A 196 -37.84 -3.08 -21.74
C ASN A 196 -37.58 -1.98 -22.79
N GLN A 197 -37.20 -0.77 -22.37
CA GLN A 197 -36.74 0.28 -23.26
C GLN A 197 -35.22 0.23 -23.31
N GLN A 198 -34.70 -0.29 -24.42
CA GLN A 198 -33.27 -0.20 -24.73
C GLN A 198 -32.83 1.27 -24.66
N PRO A 199 -31.60 1.57 -24.18
CA PRO A 199 -31.11 2.94 -24.17
C PRO A 199 -31.14 3.49 -25.60
N SER A 200 -31.85 4.60 -25.77
CA SER A 200 -31.96 5.31 -27.04
C SER A 200 -30.56 5.54 -27.60
N ARG A 201 -30.25 4.96 -28.77
CA ARG A 201 -28.98 5.21 -29.46
C ARG A 201 -28.87 6.68 -29.79
N GLY A 202 -28.15 7.44 -28.95
CA GLY A 202 -27.87 8.85 -29.17
C GLY A 202 -27.11 9.04 -30.48
N THR A 203 -27.77 9.58 -31.49
CA THR A 203 -27.18 9.87 -32.79
C THR A 203 -26.34 11.15 -32.73
N GLY A 204 -25.14 11.04 -32.17
CA GLY A 204 -24.15 12.13 -32.18
C GLY A 204 -23.01 11.93 -31.20
N LEU A 205 -21.79 11.73 -31.71
CA LEU A 205 -20.45 11.69 -31.05
C LEU A 205 -20.22 10.74 -29.86
N THR A 206 -21.20 10.52 -29.00
CA THR A 206 -21.20 9.65 -27.81
C THR A 206 -20.99 8.17 -28.11
N ALA A 207 -21.29 7.72 -29.33
CA ALA A 207 -21.06 6.34 -29.76
C ALA A 207 -19.56 5.96 -29.93
N ARG A 208 -18.62 6.91 -29.73
CA ARG A 208 -17.19 6.70 -29.96
C ARG A 208 -16.39 6.34 -28.69
N TYR A 209 -16.98 6.52 -27.50
CA TYR A 209 -16.30 6.32 -26.22
C TYR A 209 -17.08 5.35 -25.33
N LYS A 210 -16.36 4.53 -24.56
CA LYS A 210 -16.91 3.56 -23.58
C LYS A 210 -17.47 4.23 -22.31
N ALA A 211 -18.00 5.44 -22.42
CA ALA A 211 -18.50 6.22 -21.29
C ALA A 211 -19.55 5.49 -20.42
N PRO A 212 -20.42 4.59 -20.92
CA PRO A 212 -21.32 3.82 -20.05
C PRO A 212 -20.63 2.94 -19.00
N GLU A 213 -19.42 2.44 -19.26
CA GLU A 213 -18.70 1.57 -18.32
C GLU A 213 -18.33 2.31 -17.01
N ALA A 214 -18.09 3.62 -17.10
CA ALA A 214 -17.78 4.49 -15.96
C ALA A 214 -18.95 4.70 -14.99
N TRP A 215 -20.19 4.33 -15.35
CA TRP A 215 -21.38 4.47 -14.49
C TRP A 215 -21.93 3.11 -14.02
N MET A 216 -21.32 2.01 -14.45
CA MET A 216 -21.64 0.65 -13.99
C MET A 216 -20.79 0.29 -12.77
N HIS A 217 -21.46 -0.13 -11.70
CA HIS A 217 -20.77 -0.64 -10.52
C HIS A 217 -20.22 -2.05 -10.79
N HIS A 218 -18.94 -2.27 -10.52
CA HIS A 218 -18.28 -3.57 -10.58
C HIS A 218 -17.79 -3.97 -9.18
N THR A 219 -17.98 -5.23 -8.81
CA THR A 219 -17.55 -5.75 -7.51
C THR A 219 -16.02 -5.90 -7.42
N ALA A 220 -15.47 -5.90 -6.21
CA ALA A 220 -14.05 -6.17 -6.01
C ALA A 220 -13.60 -7.53 -6.59
N ALA A 221 -14.50 -8.53 -6.66
CA ALA A 221 -14.21 -9.83 -7.24
C ALA A 221 -14.02 -9.76 -8.77
N GLU A 222 -14.91 -9.08 -9.49
CA GLU A 222 -14.85 -8.88 -10.94
C GLU A 222 -13.60 -8.09 -11.34
N LEU A 223 -13.37 -6.96 -10.67
CA LEU A 223 -12.19 -6.12 -10.90
C LEU A 223 -10.88 -6.74 -10.40
N ASN A 224 -10.96 -7.86 -9.66
CA ASN A 224 -9.87 -8.44 -8.88
C ASN A 224 -9.15 -7.40 -7.98
N GLY A 225 -9.90 -6.40 -7.53
CA GLY A 225 -9.44 -5.37 -6.62
C GLY A 225 -9.22 -5.91 -5.21
N VAL A 226 -8.48 -5.15 -4.42
CA VAL A 226 -8.27 -5.42 -2.99
C VAL A 226 -8.60 -4.13 -2.23
N PRO A 227 -9.23 -4.20 -1.04
CA PRO A 227 -9.48 -3.00 -0.24
C PRO A 227 -8.20 -2.21 0.06
N LEU A 228 -8.33 -0.88 0.11
CA LEU A 228 -7.22 0.04 0.35
C LEU A 228 -7.49 0.88 1.61
N TRP A 229 -6.50 0.91 2.50
CA TRP A 229 -6.52 1.74 3.72
C TRP A 229 -6.11 3.18 3.36
N GLY A 230 -7.05 4.11 3.49
CA GLY A 230 -6.81 5.53 3.43
C GLY A 230 -6.56 6.16 4.80
N TYR A 231 -6.54 7.48 4.85
CA TYR A 231 -6.47 8.29 6.07
C TYR A 231 -7.80 8.33 6.82
N TRP A 232 -8.93 8.43 6.11
CA TRP A 232 -10.27 8.55 6.68
C TRP A 232 -11.00 7.22 6.85
N GLY A 233 -10.55 6.15 6.18
CA GLY A 233 -11.15 4.83 6.33
C GLY A 233 -10.63 3.75 5.39
N LEU A 234 -11.29 2.59 5.43
CA LEU A 234 -11.07 1.50 4.49
C LEU A 234 -12.02 1.65 3.30
N TYR A 235 -11.50 1.46 2.08
CA TYR A 235 -12.24 1.59 0.83
C TYR A 235 -12.29 0.25 0.08
N GLU A 236 -13.42 -0.09 -0.53
CA GLU A 236 -13.53 -1.35 -1.28
C GLU A 236 -12.62 -1.35 -2.52
N GLY A 237 -12.20 -2.53 -2.97
CA GLY A 237 -11.50 -2.72 -4.25
C GLY A 237 -12.42 -2.66 -5.48
N GLY A 238 -13.74 -2.61 -5.28
CA GLY A 238 -14.77 -2.48 -6.31
C GLY A 238 -15.08 -1.02 -6.68
N GLY A 239 -16.26 -0.79 -7.24
CA GLY A 239 -16.80 0.54 -7.55
C GLY A 239 -16.99 0.79 -9.04
N TYR A 240 -17.00 2.07 -9.40
CA TYR A 240 -17.16 2.54 -10.77
C TYR A 240 -15.77 2.77 -11.38
N GLU A 241 -15.47 2.22 -12.56
CA GLU A 241 -14.14 2.36 -13.16
C GLU A 241 -14.17 2.75 -14.63
N MET A 242 -13.12 3.45 -15.06
CA MET A 242 -12.85 3.76 -16.45
C MET A 242 -11.36 3.54 -16.74
N THR A 243 -11.08 2.72 -17.74
CA THR A 243 -9.75 2.59 -18.32
C THR A 243 -9.44 3.81 -19.19
N LEU A 244 -8.28 4.44 -18.99
CA LEU A 244 -7.77 5.58 -19.78
C LEU A 244 -6.89 5.06 -20.93
N PRO A 245 -7.32 5.14 -22.20
CA PRO A 245 -6.52 4.68 -23.34
C PRO A 245 -5.11 5.29 -23.38
N THR A 246 -4.15 4.55 -23.98
CA THR A 246 -2.77 5.04 -24.03
C THR A 246 -2.59 6.28 -24.93
N ASP A 247 -3.58 6.63 -25.76
CA ASP A 247 -3.60 7.93 -26.44
C ASP A 247 -4.07 9.03 -25.48
N ILE A 248 -3.20 10.04 -25.31
CA ILE A 248 -3.41 11.19 -24.43
C ILE A 248 -4.61 12.02 -24.90
N SER A 249 -4.83 12.16 -26.21
CA SER A 249 -5.91 13.00 -26.74
C SER A 249 -7.28 12.39 -26.45
N THR A 250 -7.41 11.08 -26.66
CA THR A 250 -8.58 10.26 -26.33
C THR A 250 -8.86 10.29 -24.83
N SER A 251 -7.85 10.03 -23.99
CA SER A 251 -8.00 10.06 -22.52
C SER A 251 -8.35 11.44 -21.97
N ARG A 252 -7.79 12.52 -22.53
CA ARG A 252 -8.14 13.90 -22.16
C ARG A 252 -9.59 14.23 -22.51
N GLY A 253 -10.08 13.76 -23.66
CA GLY A 253 -11.49 13.89 -24.04
C GLY A 253 -12.43 13.14 -23.09
N MET A 254 -12.10 11.90 -22.75
CA MET A 254 -12.89 11.09 -21.81
C MET A 254 -12.95 11.69 -20.39
N LEU A 255 -11.84 12.22 -19.88
CA LEU A 255 -11.83 12.92 -18.58
C LEU A 255 -12.66 14.21 -18.61
N ALA A 256 -12.60 14.99 -19.70
CA ALA A 256 -13.42 16.19 -19.87
C ALA A 256 -14.92 15.86 -19.98
N GLU A 257 -15.28 14.71 -20.57
CA GLU A 257 -16.66 14.21 -20.57
C GLU A 257 -17.13 13.88 -19.14
N LEU A 258 -16.35 13.11 -18.36
CA LEU A 258 -16.67 12.81 -16.95
C LEU A 258 -16.78 14.08 -16.07
N GLU A 259 -15.91 15.07 -16.31
CA GLU A 259 -15.93 16.37 -15.66
C GLU A 259 -17.22 17.13 -15.98
N SER A 260 -17.61 17.19 -17.26
CA SER A 260 -18.86 17.82 -17.71
C SER A 260 -20.13 17.15 -17.18
N GLN A 261 -20.07 15.84 -16.87
CA GLN A 261 -21.19 15.04 -16.35
C GLN A 261 -21.18 14.92 -14.82
N GLN A 262 -20.31 15.65 -14.11
CA GLN A 262 -20.18 15.61 -12.65
C GLN A 262 -19.99 14.19 -12.08
N TRP A 263 -19.11 13.40 -12.70
CA TRP A 263 -18.81 12.04 -12.24
C TRP A 263 -18.32 12.03 -10.78
N VAL A 264 -17.45 12.96 -10.40
CA VAL A 264 -17.11 13.21 -8.97
C VAL A 264 -18.14 14.16 -8.36
N ASP A 265 -18.88 13.66 -7.36
CA ASP A 265 -20.03 14.32 -6.74
C ASP A 265 -19.97 14.33 -5.19
N GLU A 266 -21.05 14.78 -4.55
CA GLU A 266 -21.17 14.89 -3.08
C GLU A 266 -21.23 13.54 -2.35
N LEU A 267 -21.62 12.48 -3.05
CA LEU A 267 -21.69 11.11 -2.52
C LEU A 267 -20.36 10.35 -2.72
N THR A 268 -19.44 10.92 -3.48
CA THR A 268 -18.11 10.36 -3.70
C THR A 268 -17.28 10.41 -2.42
N ARG A 269 -16.57 9.32 -2.12
CA ARG A 269 -15.68 9.20 -0.95
C ARG A 269 -14.23 8.93 -1.28
N GLY A 270 -13.98 8.28 -2.40
CA GLY A 270 -12.64 7.92 -2.83
C GLY A 270 -12.54 7.86 -4.35
N VAL A 271 -11.59 8.60 -4.93
CA VAL A 271 -11.18 8.48 -6.33
C VAL A 271 -9.75 7.94 -6.36
N PHE A 272 -9.50 6.92 -7.17
CA PHE A 272 -8.23 6.22 -7.27
C PHE A 272 -7.75 6.26 -8.72
N LEU A 273 -6.50 6.65 -8.96
CA LEU A 273 -5.82 6.42 -10.22
C LEU A 273 -4.79 5.30 -10.04
N ASP A 274 -5.08 4.15 -10.62
CA ASP A 274 -4.20 2.99 -10.63
C ASP A 274 -3.36 2.97 -11.91
N MET A 275 -2.05 2.81 -11.76
CA MET A 275 -1.12 2.62 -12.87
C MET A 275 0.02 1.69 -12.48
N ASN A 276 0.53 0.95 -13.48
CA ASN A 276 1.67 0.06 -13.31
C ASN A 276 2.85 0.61 -14.11
N LEU A 277 4.03 0.64 -13.50
CA LEU A 277 5.25 1.16 -14.08
C LEU A 277 6.33 0.07 -14.06
N TYR A 278 7.26 0.09 -15.01
CA TYR A 278 8.38 -0.85 -15.07
C TYR A 278 9.67 -0.14 -15.46
N ASN A 279 10.72 -0.34 -14.67
CA ASN A 279 12.07 0.17 -14.94
C ASN A 279 12.94 -1.00 -15.45
N PRO A 280 13.34 -1.00 -16.75
CA PRO A 280 14.15 -2.07 -17.32
C PRO A 280 15.58 -2.16 -16.78
N ALA A 281 16.18 -1.03 -16.37
CA ALA A 281 17.54 -0.98 -15.84
C ALA A 281 17.65 -1.58 -14.41
N GLY A 282 16.55 -1.56 -13.67
CA GLY A 282 16.41 -2.17 -12.35
C GLY A 282 15.81 -3.58 -12.33
N ASP A 283 15.14 -4.01 -13.40
CA ASP A 283 14.17 -5.12 -13.41
C ASP A 283 13.11 -4.96 -12.29
N LEU A 284 12.61 -3.72 -12.16
CA LEU A 284 11.69 -3.31 -11.10
C LEU A 284 10.31 -3.00 -11.69
N ILE A 285 9.25 -3.57 -11.10
CA ILE A 285 7.85 -3.22 -11.36
C ILE A 285 7.31 -2.41 -10.17
N SER A 286 6.65 -1.29 -10.44
CA SER A 286 6.10 -0.38 -9.44
C SER A 286 4.59 -0.26 -9.61
N PHE A 287 3.85 -0.60 -8.56
CA PHE A 287 2.40 -0.43 -8.48
C PHE A 287 2.11 0.92 -7.83
N VAL A 288 1.38 1.78 -8.52
CA VAL A 288 1.12 3.16 -8.09
C VAL A 288 -0.39 3.39 -8.07
N THR A 289 -0.92 3.66 -6.88
CA THR A 289 -2.28 4.16 -6.69
C THR A 289 -2.21 5.55 -6.08
N LEU A 290 -2.65 6.55 -6.85
CA LEU A 290 -2.92 7.89 -6.34
C LEU A 290 -4.37 7.92 -5.84
N MET A 291 -4.55 8.22 -4.56
CA MET A 291 -5.82 8.17 -3.85
C MET A 291 -6.23 9.58 -3.43
N PHE A 292 -7.46 9.96 -3.75
CA PHE A 292 -8.12 11.18 -3.31
C PHE A 292 -9.31 10.79 -2.45
N GLU A 293 -9.22 11.03 -1.14
CA GLU A 293 -10.29 10.79 -0.18
C GLU A 293 -11.12 12.07 -0.01
N LEU A 294 -12.44 11.96 -0.08
CA LEU A 294 -13.36 13.09 0.04
C LEU A 294 -14.19 12.96 1.32
N THR A 295 -14.15 13.97 2.18
CA THR A 295 -15.01 14.04 3.37
C THR A 295 -16.42 14.55 3.02
N GLN A 296 -17.40 14.35 3.90
CA GLN A 296 -18.74 14.96 3.79
C GLN A 296 -18.72 16.49 3.61
N ARG A 297 -17.65 17.15 4.06
CA ARG A 297 -17.46 18.60 3.98
C ARG A 297 -16.90 19.05 2.62
N GLY A 298 -16.55 18.10 1.74
CA GLY A 298 -15.91 18.37 0.45
C GLY A 298 -14.38 18.57 0.53
N GLU A 299 -13.77 18.34 1.70
CA GLU A 299 -12.31 18.38 1.85
C GLU A 299 -11.68 17.17 1.14
N VAL A 300 -10.61 17.42 0.37
CA VAL A 300 -9.85 16.37 -0.31
C VAL A 300 -8.55 16.08 0.42
N LYS A 301 -8.28 14.79 0.66
CA LYS A 301 -7.00 14.29 1.16
C LYS A 301 -6.34 13.42 0.09
N THR A 302 -5.18 13.86 -0.41
CA THR A 302 -4.38 13.12 -1.40
C THR A 302 -3.35 12.24 -0.72
N THR A 303 -3.26 10.96 -1.12
CA THR A 303 -2.29 9.97 -0.62
C THR A 303 -1.73 9.17 -1.81
N ILE A 304 -0.42 8.88 -1.83
CA ILE A 304 0.20 7.98 -2.83
C ILE A 304 0.63 6.67 -2.18
N HIS A 305 0.10 5.57 -2.71
CA HIS A 305 0.54 4.22 -2.41
C HIS A 305 1.43 3.74 -3.56
N CYS A 306 2.73 3.69 -3.34
CA CYS A 306 3.72 3.21 -4.31
C CYS A 306 4.46 1.98 -3.74
N VAL A 307 4.37 0.84 -4.43
CA VAL A 307 5.06 -0.40 -4.05
C VAL A 307 5.90 -0.88 -5.21
N THR A 308 7.23 -0.81 -5.06
CA THR A 308 8.18 -1.30 -6.05
C THR A 308 8.71 -2.69 -5.67
N SER A 309 8.47 -3.66 -6.56
CA SER A 309 8.93 -5.04 -6.50
C SER A 309 10.00 -5.32 -7.55
N LYS A 310 10.91 -6.26 -7.27
CA LYS A 310 11.72 -6.85 -8.34
C LYS A 310 10.88 -7.84 -9.12
N MET A 311 10.94 -7.77 -10.45
CA MET A 311 10.14 -8.61 -11.34
C MET A 311 10.82 -9.97 -11.59
N ASP A 312 12.15 -10.08 -11.45
CA ASP A 312 12.96 -11.30 -11.63
C ASP A 312 12.74 -11.93 -13.01
N ASN A 313 12.87 -11.13 -14.08
CA ASN A 313 12.55 -11.60 -15.43
C ASN A 313 13.58 -12.60 -15.99
N LEU A 314 14.87 -12.33 -15.85
CA LEU A 314 15.97 -13.16 -16.39
C LEU A 314 17.28 -13.05 -15.58
N ASP A 315 17.22 -12.65 -14.30
CA ASP A 315 18.42 -12.46 -13.49
C ASP A 315 19.10 -13.80 -13.14
N LYS A 316 20.00 -14.24 -14.04
CA LYS A 316 20.94 -15.34 -13.85
C LYS A 316 22.28 -14.89 -13.27
N SER A 317 22.36 -13.71 -12.64
CA SER A 317 23.59 -13.26 -12.00
C SER A 317 24.05 -14.27 -10.93
N PRO A 318 25.37 -14.37 -10.65
CA PRO A 318 25.87 -15.19 -9.55
C PRO A 318 25.20 -14.86 -8.21
N ARG A 319 24.87 -13.58 -7.98
CA ARG A 319 24.09 -13.13 -6.81
C ARG A 319 22.71 -13.80 -6.75
N SER A 320 21.95 -13.77 -7.85
CA SER A 320 20.63 -14.42 -7.91
C SER A 320 20.71 -15.92 -7.62
N ILE A 321 21.71 -16.61 -8.18
CA ILE A 321 21.95 -18.04 -7.93
C ILE A 321 22.26 -18.29 -6.44
N THR A 322 23.20 -17.55 -5.85
CA THR A 322 23.54 -17.65 -4.41
C THR A 322 22.31 -17.46 -3.53
N LEU A 323 21.44 -16.50 -3.85
CA LEU A 323 20.24 -16.22 -3.06
C LEU A 323 19.19 -17.32 -3.15
N ASN A 324 19.03 -17.95 -4.32
CA ASN A 324 18.18 -19.13 -4.46
C ASN A 324 18.73 -20.32 -3.66
N VAL A 325 20.06 -20.52 -3.64
CA VAL A 325 20.71 -21.53 -2.78
C VAL A 325 20.51 -21.22 -1.29
N CYS A 326 20.65 -19.95 -0.87
CA CYS A 326 20.34 -19.53 0.49
C CYS A 326 18.86 -19.75 0.85
N MET A 327 17.93 -19.53 -0.07
CA MET A 327 16.50 -19.78 0.16
C MET A 327 16.21 -21.27 0.36
N VAL A 328 16.80 -22.16 -0.45
CA VAL A 328 16.69 -23.62 -0.27
C VAL A 328 17.32 -24.05 1.08
N GLY A 329 18.49 -23.51 1.42
CA GLY A 329 19.13 -23.77 2.72
C GLY A 329 18.29 -23.31 3.92
N PHE A 330 17.66 -22.13 3.83
CA PHE A 330 16.75 -21.61 4.85
C PHE A 330 15.49 -22.48 5.03
N ILE A 331 14.92 -22.98 3.93
CA ILE A 331 13.80 -23.95 3.99
C ILE A 331 14.26 -25.25 4.68
N GLY A 332 15.44 -25.78 4.32
CA GLY A 332 16.02 -26.98 4.96
C GLY A 332 16.24 -26.81 6.46
N LEU A 333 16.81 -25.67 6.89
CA LEU A 333 17.00 -25.35 8.31
C LEU A 333 15.67 -25.13 9.04
N THR A 334 14.66 -24.55 8.38
CA THR A 334 13.30 -24.42 8.95
C THR A 334 12.67 -25.78 9.21
N LEU A 335 12.81 -26.73 8.27
CA LEU A 335 12.33 -28.11 8.44
C LEU A 335 13.09 -28.87 9.54
N LEU A 336 14.41 -28.66 9.65
CA LEU A 336 15.22 -29.20 10.74
C LEU A 336 14.75 -28.67 12.11
N ASN A 337 14.55 -27.35 12.23
CA ASN A 337 14.07 -26.72 13.46
C ASN A 337 12.65 -27.20 13.83
N LEU A 338 11.75 -27.35 12.85
CA LEU A 338 10.42 -27.94 13.06
C LEU A 338 10.52 -29.37 13.60
N PHE A 339 11.39 -30.21 13.02
CA PHE A 339 11.62 -31.57 13.50
C PHE A 339 12.20 -31.62 14.92
N VAL A 340 13.17 -30.75 15.23
CA VAL A 340 13.76 -30.62 16.57
C VAL A 340 12.72 -30.18 17.59
N GLU A 341 11.88 -29.21 17.29
CA GLU A 341 10.84 -28.75 18.22
C GLU A 341 9.71 -29.77 18.40
N LEU A 342 9.29 -30.48 17.34
CA LEU A 342 8.36 -31.61 17.47
C LEU A 342 8.94 -32.71 18.38
N ARG A 343 10.24 -33.00 18.27
CA ARG A 343 10.91 -33.92 19.18
C ARG A 343 10.98 -33.37 20.61
N ASN A 344 11.28 -32.08 20.80
CA ASN A 344 11.31 -31.47 22.14
C ASN A 344 9.94 -31.57 22.84
N VAL A 345 8.84 -31.41 22.11
CA VAL A 345 7.47 -31.59 22.64
C VAL A 345 7.22 -33.03 23.10
N VAL A 346 7.72 -34.03 22.35
CA VAL A 346 7.59 -35.45 22.70
C VAL A 346 8.50 -35.83 23.88
N ASP A 347 9.76 -35.39 23.87
CA ASP A 347 10.77 -35.73 24.88
C ASP A 347 10.51 -35.04 26.24
N GLN A 348 9.95 -33.82 26.25
CA GLN A 348 9.59 -33.07 27.49
C GLN A 348 8.14 -33.32 27.94
N GLY A 349 7.26 -33.75 27.03
CA GLY A 349 5.81 -33.78 27.27
C GLY A 349 5.15 -32.40 27.19
N LEU A 350 3.89 -32.37 26.77
CA LEU A 350 3.19 -31.13 26.43
C LEU A 350 3.06 -30.15 27.61
N ALA A 351 2.80 -30.65 28.82
CA ALA A 351 2.56 -29.82 30.00
C ALA A 351 3.80 -29.03 30.44
N GLU A 352 4.99 -29.65 30.46
CA GLU A 352 6.24 -28.95 30.75
C GLU A 352 6.60 -28.00 29.60
N TYR A 353 6.44 -28.47 28.34
CA TYR A 353 6.78 -27.69 27.16
C TYR A 353 6.06 -26.32 27.09
N ILE A 354 4.76 -26.27 27.39
CA ILE A 354 3.96 -25.02 27.34
C ILE A 354 4.26 -24.04 28.48
N THR A 355 4.92 -24.47 29.57
CA THR A 355 5.30 -23.57 30.67
C THR A 355 6.59 -22.81 30.41
N SER A 356 7.45 -23.31 29.51
CA SER A 356 8.74 -22.71 29.20
C SER A 356 8.61 -21.53 28.22
N PRO A 357 9.01 -20.29 28.59
CA PRO A 357 8.96 -19.15 27.67
C PRO A 357 9.94 -19.31 26.48
N TRP A 358 11.01 -20.08 26.65
CA TRP A 358 11.98 -20.36 25.58
C TRP A 358 11.43 -21.27 24.48
N ASN A 359 10.48 -22.14 24.83
CA ASN A 359 9.81 -23.03 23.89
C ASN A 359 8.80 -22.23 23.06
N TRP A 360 8.00 -21.36 23.69
CA TRP A 360 7.14 -20.39 23.00
C TRP A 360 7.89 -19.51 22.00
N LEU A 361 9.10 -19.03 22.36
CA LEU A 361 9.95 -18.28 21.43
C LEU A 361 10.26 -19.08 20.15
N GLN A 362 10.55 -20.38 20.26
CA GLN A 362 10.78 -21.23 19.08
C GLN A 362 9.50 -21.52 18.29
N VAL A 363 8.38 -21.77 18.95
CA VAL A 363 7.08 -21.95 18.28
C VAL A 363 6.78 -20.72 17.42
N CYS A 364 6.97 -19.51 17.95
CA CYS A 364 6.81 -18.27 17.20
C CYS A 364 7.83 -18.10 16.05
N VAL A 365 9.09 -18.51 16.24
CA VAL A 365 10.09 -18.54 15.16
C VAL A 365 9.66 -19.51 14.04
N VAL A 366 9.30 -20.75 14.37
CA VAL A 366 8.87 -21.76 13.38
C VAL A 366 7.61 -21.32 12.63
N ILE A 367 6.60 -20.81 13.35
CA ILE A 367 5.38 -20.26 12.74
C ILE A 367 5.71 -19.13 11.76
N THR A 368 6.51 -18.13 12.19
CA THR A 368 6.86 -17.00 11.31
C THR A 368 7.66 -17.45 10.09
N CYS A 369 8.57 -18.43 10.22
CA CYS A 369 9.30 -19.00 9.09
C CYS A 369 8.37 -19.70 8.09
N VAL A 370 7.47 -20.56 8.56
CA VAL A 370 6.48 -21.25 7.71
C VAL A 370 5.59 -20.23 7.01
N THR A 371 5.06 -19.23 7.72
CA THR A 371 4.25 -18.18 7.07
C THR A 371 5.05 -17.40 6.02
N GLY A 372 6.30 -17.01 6.31
CA GLY A 372 7.18 -16.30 5.37
C GLY A 372 7.45 -17.11 4.09
N ILE A 373 7.68 -18.41 4.22
CA ILE A 373 7.83 -19.33 3.08
C ILE A 373 6.52 -19.39 2.26
N THR A 374 5.36 -19.51 2.90
CA THR A 374 4.07 -19.55 2.17
C THR A 374 3.79 -18.24 1.43
N PHE A 375 4.04 -17.08 2.03
CA PHE A 375 3.89 -15.78 1.35
C PHE A 375 4.85 -15.64 0.17
N GLN A 376 6.11 -16.07 0.30
CA GLN A 376 7.08 -16.01 -0.79
C GLN A 376 6.70 -16.95 -1.95
N VAL A 377 6.21 -18.17 -1.68
CA VAL A 377 5.72 -19.08 -2.73
C VAL A 377 4.50 -18.47 -3.44
N ASN A 378 3.52 -17.96 -2.69
CA ASN A 378 2.35 -17.29 -3.26
C ASN A 378 2.73 -16.07 -4.12
N ARG A 379 3.69 -15.25 -3.66
CA ARG A 379 4.25 -14.11 -4.39
C ARG A 379 4.91 -14.54 -5.71
N ILE A 380 5.73 -15.59 -5.70
CA ILE A 380 6.37 -16.14 -6.91
C ILE A 380 5.31 -16.64 -7.91
N VAL A 381 4.32 -17.39 -7.44
CA VAL A 381 3.22 -17.90 -8.29
C VAL A 381 2.45 -16.74 -8.91
N LEU A 382 2.02 -15.76 -8.11
CA LEU A 382 1.24 -14.61 -8.57
C LEU A 382 2.03 -13.71 -9.53
N MET A 383 3.32 -13.47 -9.26
CA MET A 383 4.24 -12.79 -10.20
C MET A 383 4.36 -13.55 -11.53
N SER A 384 4.42 -14.89 -11.50
CA SER A 384 4.48 -15.70 -12.73
C SER A 384 3.19 -15.64 -13.56
N LEU A 385 2.03 -15.49 -12.91
CA LEU A 385 0.73 -15.30 -13.57
C LEU A 385 0.64 -13.89 -14.16
N ALA A 386 1.05 -12.86 -13.42
CA ALA A 386 1.11 -11.48 -13.90
C ALA A 386 1.99 -11.34 -15.16
N LYS A 387 3.17 -11.98 -15.17
CA LYS A 387 4.03 -12.06 -16.36
C LYS A 387 3.35 -12.68 -17.58
N LYS A 388 2.64 -13.80 -17.40
CA LYS A 388 1.91 -14.48 -18.49
C LYS A 388 0.74 -13.63 -19.01
N ALA A 389 0.06 -12.88 -18.14
CA ALA A 389 -0.99 -11.96 -18.54
C ALA A 389 -0.43 -10.80 -19.40
N LEU A 390 0.72 -10.25 -19.02
CA LEU A 390 1.46 -9.22 -19.77
C LEU A 390 1.91 -9.70 -21.16
N THR A 391 2.32 -10.97 -21.33
CA THR A 391 2.80 -11.47 -22.63
C THR A 391 1.68 -11.87 -23.59
N ASN A 392 0.53 -12.35 -23.07
CA ASN A 392 -0.43 -13.09 -23.88
C ASN A 392 -1.61 -12.28 -24.41
N SER A 393 -1.73 -10.97 -24.11
CA SER A 393 -2.97 -10.27 -24.43
C SER A 393 -2.86 -8.78 -24.78
N HIS A 394 -3.66 -8.39 -25.78
CA HIS A 394 -4.20 -7.05 -25.97
C HIS A 394 -5.20 -6.66 -24.85
N PHE A 395 -5.46 -7.53 -23.88
CA PHE A 395 -6.39 -7.28 -22.79
C PHE A 395 -5.70 -6.51 -21.67
N ILE A 396 -5.88 -5.20 -21.77
CA ILE A 396 -5.83 -4.27 -20.64
C ILE A 396 -6.50 -4.91 -19.42
N THR A 397 -5.70 -5.39 -18.48
CA THR A 397 -6.21 -6.04 -17.26
C THR A 397 -5.32 -5.68 -16.06
N HIS A 398 -5.72 -4.64 -15.34
CA HIS A 398 -5.23 -4.36 -13.98
C HIS A 398 -5.63 -5.46 -12.97
N THR A 399 -6.43 -6.44 -13.40
CA THR A 399 -7.17 -7.45 -12.63
C THR A 399 -6.31 -8.55 -12.00
N GLY A 400 -5.13 -8.18 -11.50
CA GLY A 400 -4.18 -9.07 -10.82
C GLY A 400 -3.01 -8.32 -10.17
N MET A 401 -2.69 -7.12 -10.67
CA MET A 401 -1.58 -6.30 -10.15
C MET A 401 -1.85 -5.78 -8.72
N ALA A 402 -3.09 -5.38 -8.42
CA ALA A 402 -3.47 -4.96 -7.06
C ALA A 402 -3.34 -6.10 -6.03
N LYS A 403 -3.65 -7.36 -6.42
CA LYS A 403 -3.43 -8.54 -5.58
C LYS A 403 -1.93 -8.79 -5.37
N LEU A 404 -1.11 -8.62 -6.41
CA LEU A 404 0.34 -8.79 -6.33
C LEU A 404 0.99 -7.74 -5.44
N GLN A 405 0.59 -6.47 -5.56
CA GLN A 405 0.99 -5.38 -4.68
C GLN A 405 0.71 -5.69 -3.20
N GLN A 406 -0.50 -6.13 -2.88
CA GLN A 406 -0.90 -6.46 -1.51
C GLN A 406 -0.16 -7.68 -0.96
N MET A 407 0.02 -8.74 -1.77
CA MET A 407 0.85 -9.88 -1.38
C MET A 407 2.31 -9.49 -1.13
N ASP A 408 2.86 -8.52 -1.86
CA ASP A 408 4.21 -8.00 -1.64
C ASP A 408 4.33 -7.18 -0.34
N ILE A 409 3.30 -6.39 0.01
CA ILE A 409 3.21 -5.69 1.31
C ILE A 409 3.20 -6.71 2.46
N PHE A 410 2.31 -7.71 2.41
CA PHE A 410 2.25 -8.75 3.44
C PHE A 410 3.55 -9.54 3.55
N TYR A 411 4.13 -9.96 2.42
CA TYR A 411 5.41 -10.67 2.39
C TYR A 411 6.52 -9.85 3.08
N ARG A 412 6.64 -8.55 2.80
CA ARG A 412 7.64 -7.68 3.46
C ARG A 412 7.40 -7.56 4.98
N ALA A 413 6.15 -7.44 5.42
CA ALA A 413 5.80 -7.33 6.84
C ALA A 413 6.06 -8.64 7.60
N PHE A 414 5.66 -9.79 7.05
CA PHE A 414 5.97 -11.09 7.66
C PHE A 414 7.48 -11.38 7.64
N ARG A 415 8.21 -10.94 6.60
CA ARG A 415 9.67 -11.05 6.55
C ARG A 415 10.36 -10.21 7.64
N SER A 416 9.94 -8.98 7.89
CA SER A 416 10.53 -8.16 8.96
C SER A 416 10.26 -8.75 10.35
N ILE A 417 9.03 -9.22 10.60
CA ILE A 417 8.68 -9.95 11.83
C ILE A 417 9.55 -11.21 11.97
N ASN A 418 9.73 -11.99 10.90
CA ASN A 418 10.53 -13.19 10.92
C ASN A 418 12.01 -12.91 11.28
N ILE A 419 12.64 -11.90 10.66
CA ILE A 419 14.01 -11.49 11.02
C ILE A 419 14.08 -11.09 12.50
N ALA A 420 13.12 -10.29 12.99
CA ALA A 420 13.08 -9.89 14.39
C ALA A 420 13.01 -11.10 15.33
N MET A 421 12.11 -12.06 15.05
CA MET A 421 11.99 -13.30 15.83
C MET A 421 13.26 -14.16 15.77
N VAL A 422 13.89 -14.27 14.60
CA VAL A 422 15.15 -15.01 14.42
C VAL A 422 16.30 -14.33 15.17
N VAL A 423 16.37 -13.00 15.20
CA VAL A 423 17.35 -12.25 16.01
C VAL A 423 17.07 -12.43 17.51
N LEU A 424 15.79 -12.37 17.96
CA LEU A 424 15.42 -12.66 19.34
C LEU A 424 15.80 -14.09 19.77
N SER A 425 15.81 -15.05 18.84
CA SER A 425 16.24 -16.43 19.12
C SER A 425 17.70 -16.53 19.58
N LEU A 426 18.56 -15.55 19.25
CA LEU A 426 19.94 -15.48 19.75
C LEU A 426 20.01 -15.39 21.29
N PHE A 427 18.98 -14.85 21.96
CA PHE A 427 18.92 -14.87 23.43
C PHE A 427 18.90 -16.30 24.01
N ARG A 428 18.40 -17.30 23.26
CA ARG A 428 18.47 -18.72 23.65
C ARG A 428 19.90 -19.26 23.67
N VAL A 429 20.81 -18.69 22.86
CA VAL A 429 22.25 -18.97 22.91
C VAL A 429 22.92 -18.19 24.05
N ILE A 430 22.59 -16.90 24.19
CA ILE A 430 23.21 -16.02 25.18
C ILE A 430 22.86 -16.43 26.62
N ARG A 431 21.73 -17.12 26.87
CA ARG A 431 21.31 -17.61 28.20
C ARG A 431 22.31 -18.54 28.90
N PHE A 432 23.28 -19.10 28.18
CA PHE A 432 24.35 -19.92 28.78
C PHE A 432 25.50 -19.07 29.34
N THR A 433 25.53 -17.76 29.10
CA THR A 433 26.52 -16.85 29.68
C THR A 433 26.12 -16.43 31.10
N PRO A 434 27.06 -16.38 32.07
CA PRO A 434 26.73 -16.08 33.46
C PRO A 434 26.18 -14.66 33.64
N TYR A 435 26.71 -13.70 32.88
CA TYR A 435 26.24 -12.30 32.91
C TYR A 435 24.78 -12.17 32.49
N PHE A 436 24.35 -12.90 31.46
CA PHE A 436 22.95 -12.89 31.02
C PHE A 436 22.01 -13.56 32.04
N GLN A 437 22.46 -14.61 32.72
CA GLN A 437 21.67 -15.26 33.78
C GLN A 437 21.42 -14.31 34.96
N VAL A 438 22.45 -13.59 35.42
CA VAL A 438 22.30 -12.56 36.45
C VAL A 438 21.32 -11.46 35.99
N MET A 439 21.48 -10.96 34.75
CA MET A 439 20.57 -9.96 34.18
C MET A 439 19.11 -10.47 34.12
N ALA A 440 18.89 -11.70 33.66
CA ALA A 440 17.57 -12.31 33.55
C ALA A 440 16.91 -12.54 34.93
N MET A 441 17.68 -12.94 35.95
CA MET A 441 17.19 -13.03 37.33
C MET A 441 16.79 -11.66 37.89
N THR A 442 17.62 -10.62 37.68
CA THR A 442 17.30 -9.24 38.08
C THR A 442 16.01 -8.75 37.41
N PHE A 443 15.83 -9.00 36.11
CA PHE A 443 14.58 -8.68 35.41
C PHE A 443 13.39 -9.46 35.99
N HIS A 444 13.53 -10.77 36.26
CA HIS A 444 12.44 -11.58 36.81
C HIS A 444 11.98 -11.08 38.19
N VAL A 445 12.92 -10.67 39.06
CA VAL A 445 12.60 -10.11 40.39
C VAL A 445 11.97 -8.72 40.27
N ALA A 446 12.50 -7.86 39.39
CA ALA A 446 12.00 -6.50 39.19
C ALA A 446 10.71 -6.40 38.36
N PHE A 447 10.30 -7.46 37.65
CA PHE A 447 9.21 -7.42 36.67
C PHE A 447 7.88 -6.96 37.26
N TYR A 448 7.51 -7.44 38.45
CA TYR A 448 6.25 -7.10 39.10
C TYR A 448 6.16 -5.60 39.42
N GLU A 449 7.21 -5.04 40.03
CA GLU A 449 7.29 -3.60 40.31
C GLU A 449 7.27 -2.77 39.02
N LEU A 450 8.09 -3.16 38.04
CA LEU A 450 8.16 -2.44 36.76
C LEU A 450 6.82 -2.46 36.01
N ALA A 451 6.07 -3.58 36.06
CA ALA A 451 4.75 -3.69 35.47
C ALA A 451 3.73 -2.78 36.17
N ASN A 452 3.75 -2.72 37.51
CA ASN A 452 2.88 -1.84 38.29
C ASN A 452 3.14 -0.36 37.98
N TYR A 453 4.40 0.09 37.98
CA TYR A 453 4.75 1.46 37.62
C TYR A 453 4.40 1.78 36.16
N SER A 454 4.63 0.83 35.25
CA SER A 454 4.29 0.98 33.82
C SER A 454 2.78 1.12 33.60
N PHE A 455 1.96 0.41 34.38
CA PHE A 455 0.50 0.55 34.36
C PHE A 455 0.04 1.93 34.83
N VAL A 456 0.64 2.47 35.92
CA VAL A 456 0.34 3.84 36.39
C VAL A 456 0.74 4.89 35.34
N ILE A 457 1.92 4.77 34.74
CA ILE A 457 2.37 5.66 33.65
C ILE A 457 1.42 5.57 32.44
N PHE A 458 0.99 4.36 32.06
CA PHE A 458 0.02 4.17 30.99
C PHE A 458 -1.31 4.86 31.28
N LEU A 459 -1.85 4.75 32.50
CA LEU A 459 -3.08 5.47 32.88
C LEU A 459 -2.91 6.99 32.81
N ILE A 460 -1.77 7.53 33.27
CA ILE A 460 -1.47 8.96 33.18
C ILE A 460 -1.43 9.40 31.71
N LEU A 461 -0.69 8.69 30.86
CA LEU A 461 -0.63 8.97 29.42
C LEU A 461 -2.02 8.88 28.76
N LEU A 462 -2.85 7.90 29.14
CA LEU A 462 -4.21 7.75 28.65
C LEU A 462 -5.11 8.94 29.06
N THR A 463 -4.96 9.47 30.28
CA THR A 463 -5.71 10.67 30.70
C THR A 463 -5.28 11.92 29.94
N PHE A 464 -3.97 12.12 29.72
CA PHE A 464 -3.47 13.26 28.94
C PHE A 464 -3.86 13.18 27.46
N THR A 465 -3.81 12.01 26.83
CA THR A 465 -4.25 11.84 25.43
C THR A 465 -5.77 11.99 25.29
N SER A 466 -6.55 11.51 26.27
CA SER A 466 -8.00 11.72 26.29
C SER A 466 -8.36 13.20 26.45
N PHE A 467 -7.67 13.93 27.33
CA PHE A 467 -7.87 15.38 27.48
C PHE A 467 -7.48 16.15 26.22
N ALA A 468 -6.33 15.82 25.62
CA ALA A 468 -5.87 16.44 24.37
C ALA A 468 -6.71 16.09 23.13
N HIS A 469 -7.56 15.07 23.20
CA HIS A 469 -8.54 14.73 22.15
C HIS A 469 -9.89 15.45 22.33
N LEU A 470 -10.20 15.89 23.56
CA LEU A 470 -11.42 16.64 23.88
C LEU A 470 -11.26 18.16 23.72
N GLN A 471 -10.01 18.64 23.65
CA GLN A 471 -9.64 20.04 23.41
C GLN A 471 -9.54 20.36 21.92
#